data_AF-A0A3L8CC95-F1
#
_entry.id   AF-A0A3L8CC95-F1
#
_cell.length_a   1.000
_cell.length_b   1.000
_cell.length_c   1.000
_cell.angle_alpha   90.00
_cell.angle_beta   90.00
_cell.angle_gamma   90.00
#
_symmetry.space_group_name_H-M   'P 1'
#
loop_
_entity.id
_entity.type
_entity.pdbx_description
1 polymer ?
#
loop_
_entity_poly.entity_id
_entity_poly.type
_entity_poly.pdbx_seq_one_letter_code
_entity_poly.pdbx_strand_id
1 'polypeptide(L)' 'MTLSMFVAFWAVSILFVITPGADWAYAISAGLKGRVVMPAVAGLLSGHLIATLVVAA' A
#
# COMPACT_ATOMS: atom_id res chain seq x y z
N MET A 1 -8.02 23.40 9.66
CA MET A 1 -6.91 22.58 9.12
C MET A 1 -5.98 23.51 8.34
N THR A 2 -4.68 23.54 8.66
CA THR A 2 -3.71 24.41 7.97
C THR A 2 -3.08 23.67 6.79
N LEU A 3 -2.64 24.41 5.76
CA LEU A 3 -1.93 23.82 4.61
C LEU A 3 -0.70 23.02 5.04
N SER A 4 0.02 23.50 6.06
CA SER A 4 1.18 22.81 6.64
C SER A 4 0.86 21.39 7.13
N MET A 5 -0.33 21.18 7.70
CA MET A 5 -0.74 19.86 8.20
C MET A 5 -1.03 18.89 7.06
N PHE A 6 -1.65 19.36 5.97
CA PHE A 6 -1.84 18.55 4.76
C PHE A 6 -0.51 18.14 4.14
N VAL A 7 0.44 19.08 4.02
CA VAL A 7 1.78 18.79 3.48
C VAL A 7 2.51 17.79 4.35
N ALA A 8 2.47 17.94 5.68
CA ALA A 8 3.10 17.01 6.62
C ALA A 8 2.50 15.60 6.53
N PHE A 9 1.17 15.50 6.47
CA PHE A 9 0.48 14.23 6.27
C PHE A 9 0.94 13.54 4.98
N TRP A 10 0.87 14.25 3.85
CA TRP A 10 1.29 13.70 2.55
C TRP A 10 2.76 13.27 2.53
N ALA A 11 3.65 14.08 3.10
CA ALA A 11 5.08 13.76 3.17
C ALA A 11 5.32 12.44 3.92
N VAL A 12 4.69 12.28 5.09
CA VAL A 12 4.81 11.06 5.91
C VAL A 12 4.15 9.87 5.22
N SER A 13 2.96 10.06 4.63
CA SER A 13 2.28 8.99 3.88
C SER A 13 3.10 8.51 2.68
N ILE A 14 3.68 9.42 1.90
CA ILE A 14 4.55 9.05 0.77
C ILE A 14 5.78 8.30 1.27
N LEU A 15 6.40 8.76 2.37
CA LEU A 15 7.54 8.08 2.99
C LEU A 15 7.19 6.62 3.35
N PHE A 16 6.02 6.37 3.94
CA PHE A 16 5.59 5.01 4.25
C PHE A 16 5.29 4.17 3.01
N VAL A 17 4.72 4.75 1.96
CA VAL A 17 4.44 4.04 0.69
C VAL A 17 5.73 3.55 0.04
N ILE A 18 6.78 4.38 0.02
CA ILE A 18 8.06 4.03 -0.62
C ILE A 18 8.97 3.17 0.27
N THR A 19 8.76 3.19 1.58
CA THR A 19 9.57 2.41 2.52
C THR A 19 9.20 0.93 2.41
N PRO A 20 10.15 0.03 2.07
CA PRO A 20 9.85 -1.37 1.91
C PRO A 20 9.44 -2.00 3.25
N GLY A 21 8.25 -2.60 3.26
CA GLY A 21 7.67 -3.34 4.39
C GLY A 21 7.21 -4.74 3.98
N ALA A 22 6.28 -5.32 4.74
CA ALA A 22 5.78 -6.69 4.49
C ALA A 22 5.11 -6.86 3.12
N ASP A 23 4.31 -5.88 2.68
CA ASP A 23 3.62 -5.91 1.40
C ASP A 23 4.59 -5.88 0.22
N TRP A 24 5.65 -5.07 0.34
CA TRP A 24 6.75 -5.03 -0.63
C TRP A 24 7.49 -6.36 -0.68
N ALA A 25 7.78 -6.98 0.47
CA ALA A 25 8.42 -8.29 0.52
C ALA A 25 7.56 -9.37 -0.17
N TYR A 26 6.24 -9.33 0.03
CA TYR A 26 5.31 -10.23 -0.65
C TYR A 26 5.28 -9.99 -2.17
N ALA A 27 5.16 -8.73 -2.61
CA ALA A 27 5.15 -8.37 -4.02
C ALA A 27 6.46 -8.73 -4.75
N ILE A 28 7.61 -8.50 -4.10
CA ILE A 28 8.93 -8.88 -4.62
C ILE A 28 9.03 -10.41 -4.72
N SER A 29 8.60 -11.14 -3.69
CA SER A 29 8.60 -12.61 -3.70
C SER A 29 7.70 -13.18 -4.80
N ALA A 30 6.55 -12.54 -5.05
CA ALA A 30 5.68 -12.87 -6.18
C ALA A 30 6.35 -12.56 -7.54
N GLY A 31 7.12 -11.48 -7.63
CA GLY A 31 7.95 -11.14 -8.80
C GLY A 31 9.02 -12.15 -9.12
N LEU A 32 9.73 -12.62 -8.10
CA LEU A 32 10.78 -13.63 -8.24
C LEU A 32 10.24 -14.97 -8.74
N LYS A 33 8.98 -15.30 -8.47
CA LYS A 33 8.34 -16.56 -8.88
C LYS A 33 7.81 -16.57 -10.32
N GLY A 34 7.84 -15.42 -11.01
CA GLY A 34 7.42 -15.26 -12.40
C GLY A 34 5.91 -15.36 -12.62
N ARG A 35 5.34 -14.48 -13.48
CA ARG A 35 3.93 -14.43 -13.91
C ARG A 35 2.85 -14.21 -12.81
N VAL A 36 3.20 -14.10 -11.53
CA VAL A 36 2.22 -13.94 -10.43
C VAL A 36 2.20 -12.56 -9.78
N VAL A 37 2.94 -11.57 -10.30
CA VAL A 37 2.94 -10.19 -9.76
C VAL A 37 1.57 -9.54 -9.86
N MET A 38 0.96 -9.57 -11.04
CA MET A 38 -0.35 -8.95 -11.28
C MET A 38 -1.44 -9.47 -10.34
N PRO A 39 -1.65 -10.79 -10.18
CA PRO A 39 -2.64 -11.30 -9.24
C PRO A 39 -2.26 -11.02 -7.78
N ALA A 40 -0.96 -11.06 -7.41
CA ALA A 40 -0.51 -10.76 -6.05
C ALA A 40 -0.82 -9.31 -5.65
N VAL A 41 -0.50 -8.34 -6.52
CA VAL A 41 -0.76 -6.91 -6.29
C VAL A 41 -2.27 -6.64 -6.27
N ALA A 42 -3.04 -7.25 -7.18
CA ALA A 42 -4.50 -7.10 -7.21
C ALA A 42 -5.16 -7.61 -5.92
N GLY A 43 -4.70 -8.75 -5.39
CA GLY A 43 -5.16 -9.27 -4.10
C GLY A 43 -4.82 -8.35 -2.93
N LEU A 44 -3.59 -7.81 -2.92
CA LEU A 44 -3.13 -6.86 -1.91
C LEU A 44 -3.97 -5.58 -1.87
N LEU A 45 -4.23 -5.00 -3.06
CA LEU A 45 -5.06 -3.80 -3.22
C LEU A 45 -6.51 -4.07 -2.80
N SER A 46 -7.08 -5.20 -3.22
CA SER A 46 -8.44 -5.59 -2.85
C SER A 46 -8.58 -5.74 -1.33
N GLY A 47 -7.61 -6.37 -0.68
CA GLY A 47 -7.58 -6.53 0.77
C GLY A 47 -7.56 -5.18 1.51
N HIS A 48 -6.71 -4.24 1.07
CA HIS A 48 -6.67 -2.89 1.63
C HIS A 48 -7.97 -2.12 1.43
N LEU A 49 -8.56 -2.24 0.24
CA LEU A 49 -9.83 -1.59 -0.09
C LEU A 49 -10.94 -2.09 0.84
N ILE A 50 -11.07 -3.41 1.00
CA ILE A 50 -12.05 -4.02 1.90
C ILE A 50 -11.83 -3.57 3.33
N ALA A 51 -10.59 -3.63 3.84
CA ALA A 51 -10.27 -3.19 5.19
C ALA A 51 -10.63 -1.71 5.41
N THR A 52 -10.32 -0.84 4.44
CA THR A 52 -10.67 0.57 4.48
C THR A 52 -12.18 0.78 4.50
N LEU A 53 -12.94 0.06 3.66
CA LEU A 53 -14.41 0.13 3.65
C LEU A 53 -15.00 -0.32 4.98
N VAL A 54 -14.50 -1.42 5.57
CA VAL A 54 -14.97 -1.94 6.86
C VAL A 54 -14.74 -0.92 7.98
N VAL A 55 -13.59 -0.25 7.99
CA VAL A 55 -13.28 0.77 9.00
C VAL A 55 -14.05 2.07 8.76
N ALA A 56 -14.35 2.40 7.50
CA ALA A 56 -15.05 3.63 7.14
C ALA A 56 -16.58 3.56 7.25
N ALA A 57 -17.16 2.36 7.20
CA ALA A 57 -18.60 2.11 7.37
C ALA A 57 -19.06 2.26 8.81
#